data_AF-A0A954H246-F1
#
_entry.id   AF-A0A954H246-F1
#
_cell.length_a   1.000
_cell.length_b   1.000
_cell.length_c   1.000
_cell.angle_alpha   90.00
_cell.angle_beta   90.00
_cell.angle_gamma   90.00
#
_symmetry.space_group_name_H-M   'P 1'
#
loop_
_entity.id
_entity.type
_entity.pdbx_description
1 polymer ?
#
loop_
_entity_poly.entity_id
_entity_poly.type
_entity_poly.pdbx_seq_one_letter_code
_entity_poly.pdbx_strand_id
1 'polypeptide(L)'
;MTLSTESLASKVNQLFLNHGWSSRMCSWTEYEVRSDFAELVIASERPVLISGGVDRQLESVNRIVEILQSSGLQCSFDVYDEHQNCVRSQQ
;
A
#
# COMPACT_ATOMS: atom_id res chain seq x y z
N MET A 1 -24.46 11.63 16.56
CA MET A 1 -23.16 11.83 15.88
C MET A 1 -22.20 10.78 16.41
N THR A 2 -22.13 9.63 15.74
CA THR A 2 -21.16 8.57 16.03
C THR A 2 -19.95 8.82 15.14
N LEU A 3 -18.84 9.21 15.75
CA LEU A 3 -17.58 9.53 15.11
C LEU A 3 -16.89 8.26 14.60
N SER A 4 -16.58 8.27 13.30
CA SER A 4 -15.40 7.66 12.67
C SER A 4 -15.21 6.15 12.79
N THR A 5 -15.91 5.36 11.97
CA THR A 5 -15.37 4.06 11.56
C THR A 5 -14.18 4.33 10.63
N GLU A 6 -12.96 4.06 11.07
CA GLU A 6 -11.78 4.20 10.20
C GLU A 6 -11.96 3.38 8.92
N SER A 7 -11.66 3.99 7.76
CA SER A 7 -11.76 3.30 6.47
C SER A 7 -10.71 2.20 6.35
N LEU A 8 -10.97 1.19 5.52
CA LEU A 8 -9.99 0.13 5.28
C LEU A 8 -8.67 0.69 4.73
N ALA A 9 -8.73 1.70 3.85
CA ALA A 9 -7.54 2.41 3.37
C ALA A 9 -6.77 3.10 4.50
N SER A 10 -7.47 3.68 5.49
CA SER A 10 -6.82 4.25 6.67
C SER A 10 -6.09 3.18 7.50
N LYS A 11 -6.66 1.97 7.63
CA LYS A 11 -6.01 0.84 8.31
C LYS A 11 -4.78 0.34 7.56
N VAL A 12 -4.86 0.22 6.23
CA VAL A 12 -3.71 -0.13 5.39
C VAL A 12 -2.64 0.95 5.48
N ASN A 13 -3.01 2.23 5.53
CA ASN A 13 -2.06 3.32 5.74
C ASN A 13 -1.32 3.21 7.09
N GLN A 14 -2.05 2.94 8.18
CA GLN A 14 -1.45 2.73 9.51
C GLN A 14 -0.49 1.54 9.54
N LEU A 15 -0.80 0.48 8.79
CA LEU A 15 0.08 -0.67 8.65
C LEU A 15 1.44 -0.28 8.07
N PHE A 16 1.49 0.50 6.98
CA PHE A 16 2.76 0.99 6.42
C PHE A 16 3.52 1.90 7.39
N LEU A 17 2.82 2.81 8.08
CA LEU A 17 3.42 3.67 9.11
C LEU A 17 4.09 2.86 10.23
N ASN A 18 3.46 1.78 10.69
CA ASN A 18 4.01 0.89 11.72
C ASN A 18 5.28 0.15 11.24
N HIS A 19 5.49 0.03 9.93
CA HIS A 19 6.69 -0.53 9.32
C HIS A 19 7.74 0.54 8.96
N GLY A 20 7.61 1.77 9.48
CA GLY A 20 8.58 2.84 9.29
C GLY A 20 8.48 3.56 7.95
N TRP A 21 7.40 3.35 7.18
CA TRP A 21 7.14 4.10 5.97
C TRP A 21 6.64 5.50 6.32
N SER A 22 6.88 6.44 5.42
CA SER A 22 6.23 7.75 5.46
C SER A 22 4.88 7.68 4.73
N SER A 23 3.94 8.53 5.12
CA SER A 23 2.63 8.62 4.48
C SER A 23 2.22 10.08 4.31
N ARG A 24 1.55 10.37 3.19
CA ARG A 24 0.78 11.60 3.00
C ARG A 24 -0.62 11.27 2.47
N MET A 25 -1.60 12.07 2.85
CA MET A 25 -2.93 12.00 2.25
C MET A 25 -2.92 12.81 0.94
N CYS A 26 -3.18 12.16 -0.19
CA CYS A 26 -3.16 12.79 -1.51
C CYS A 26 -4.54 13.25 -1.98
N SER A 27 -5.59 12.58 -1.49
CA SER A 27 -6.99 12.98 -1.68
C SER A 27 -7.82 12.59 -0.46
N TRP A 28 -9.11 12.92 -0.45
CA TRP A 28 -10.02 12.54 0.63
C TRP A 28 -10.12 11.02 0.84
N THR A 29 -9.71 10.23 -0.15
CA THR A 29 -9.86 8.76 -0.17
C THR A 29 -8.56 8.01 -0.46
N GLU A 30 -7.44 8.71 -0.60
CA GLU A 30 -6.17 8.10 -1.01
C GLU A 30 -5.01 8.54 -0.14
N TYR A 31 -4.15 7.57 0.16
CA TYR A 31 -2.88 7.79 0.84
C TYR A 31 -1.76 7.41 -0.10
N GLU A 32 -0.66 8.14 -0.02
CA GLU A 32 0.57 7.77 -0.66
C GLU A 32 1.59 7.45 0.41
N VAL A 33 2.13 6.24 0.35
CA VAL A 33 3.12 5.72 1.29
C VAL A 33 4.45 5.54 0.59
N ARG A 34 5.53 5.94 1.26
CA ARG A 34 6.88 5.96 0.70
C ARG A 34 7.90 5.37 1.65
N SER A 35 8.85 4.65 1.08
CA SER A 35 10.10 4.21 1.69
C SER A 35 11.27 4.52 0.75
N ASP A 36 12.50 4.18 1.16
CA ASP A 36 13.69 4.39 0.32
C ASP A 36 13.67 3.58 -0.99
N PHE A 37 12.83 2.54 -1.06
CA PHE A 37 12.80 1.58 -2.17
C PHE A 37 11.44 1.50 -2.89
N ALA A 38 10.43 2.26 -2.46
CA ALA A 38 9.09 2.18 -3.04
C ALA A 38 8.22 3.42 -2.78
N GLU A 39 7.33 3.69 -3.72
CA GLU A 39 6.25 4.67 -3.64
C GLU A 39 4.95 4.01 -4.07
N LEU A 40 3.99 3.92 -3.14
CA LEU A 40 2.72 3.23 -3.34
C LEU A 40 1.55 4.17 -3.03
N VAL A 41 0.45 3.99 -3.74
CA VAL A 41 -0.84 4.65 -3.51
C VAL A 41 -1.81 3.62 -2.95
N ILE A 42 -2.47 3.97 -1.86
CA ILE A 42 -3.54 3.21 -1.24
C ILE A 42 -4.85 3.90 -1.63
N ALA A 43 -5.57 3.29 -2.58
CA ALA A 43 -6.86 3.77 -3.02
C ALA A 43 -7.98 3.12 -2.22
N SER A 44 -8.89 3.92 -1.67
CA SER A 44 -10.04 3.44 -0.90
C SER A 44 -11.16 2.89 -1.78
N GLU A 45 -10.82 2.01 -2.72
CA GLU A 45 -11.76 1.20 -3.50
C GLU A 45 -12.27 -0.01 -2.70
N ARG A 46 -13.24 -0.75 -3.24
CA ARG A 46 -13.70 -2.03 -2.65
C ARG A 46 -13.47 -3.17 -3.65
N PRO A 47 -12.45 -4.03 -3.43
CA PRO A 47 -11.47 -4.04 -2.32
C PRO A 47 -10.49 -2.85 -2.37
N VAL A 48 -9.79 -2.57 -1.26
CA VAL A 48 -8.74 -1.54 -1.23
C VAL A 48 -7.63 -1.97 -2.18
N LEU A 49 -7.25 -1.08 -3.09
CA LEU A 49 -6.19 -1.29 -4.05
C LEU A 49 -4.92 -0.57 -3.59
N ILE A 50 -3.80 -1.28 -3.56
CA ILE A 50 -2.47 -0.70 -3.34
C ILE A 50 -1.70 -0.80 -4.65
N SER A 51 -1.27 0.33 -5.22
CA SER A 51 -0.52 0.30 -6.47
C SER A 51 0.65 1.25 -6.48
N GLY A 52 1.77 0.86 -7.11
CA GLY A 52 2.89 1.78 -7.28
C GLY A 52 4.22 1.13 -7.60
N GLY A 53 5.25 1.96 -7.59
CA GLY A 53 6.60 1.59 -8.00
C GLY A 53 7.43 1.03 -6.85
N VAL A 54 8.24 0.03 -7.16
CA VAL A 54 9.28 -0.52 -6.28
C VAL A 54 10.59 -0.60 -7.05
N ASP A 55 11.71 -0.53 -6.34
CA ASP A 55 13.00 -0.86 -6.93
C ASP A 55 13.04 -2.33 -7.41
N ARG A 56 14.02 -2.65 -8.27
CA ARG A 56 14.11 -3.97 -8.91
C ARG A 56 14.55 -5.09 -7.94
N GLN A 57 14.72 -4.81 -6.65
CA GLN A 57 15.18 -5.80 -5.71
C GLN A 57 14.02 -6.69 -5.28
N LEU A 58 14.16 -8.00 -5.47
CA LEU A 58 13.14 -8.98 -5.08
C LEU A 58 12.81 -8.88 -3.58
N GLU A 59 13.79 -8.53 -2.75
CA GLU A 59 13.61 -8.31 -1.31
C GLU A 59 12.67 -7.14 -1.00
N SER A 60 12.70 -6.06 -1.80
CA SER A 60 11.80 -4.92 -1.66
C SER A 60 10.36 -5.29 -1.96
N VAL A 61 10.14 -6.06 -3.03
CA VAL A 61 8.82 -6.61 -3.37
C VAL A 61 8.31 -7.50 -2.23
N ASN A 62 9.15 -8.40 -1.72
CA ASN A 62 8.78 -9.31 -0.65
C ASN A 62 8.40 -8.56 0.64
N ARG A 63 9.12 -7.50 1.00
CA ARG A 63 8.77 -6.65 2.16
C ARG A 63 7.38 -6.04 2.03
N ILE A 64 7.00 -5.56 0.85
CA ILE A 64 5.65 -5.01 0.63
C ILE A 64 4.60 -6.11 0.83
N VAL A 65 4.83 -7.29 0.25
CA VAL A 65 3.91 -8.43 0.38
C VAL A 65 3.79 -8.89 1.83
N GLU A 66 4.90 -8.97 2.58
CA GLU A 66 4.92 -9.34 3.99
C GLU A 66 4.08 -8.39 4.84
N ILE A 67 4.25 -7.07 4.64
CA ILE A 67 3.44 -6.05 5.32
C ILE A 67 1.96 -6.28 5.05
N LEU A 68 1.57 -6.40 3.78
CA LEU A 68 0.16 -6.54 3.40
C LEU A 68 -0.45 -7.85 3.93
N GLN A 69 0.29 -8.96 3.83
CA GLN A 69 -0.17 -10.28 4.28
C GLN A 69 -0.20 -10.41 5.81
N SER A 70 0.70 -9.75 6.55
CA SER A 70 0.72 -9.82 8.02
C SER A 70 -0.49 -9.16 8.67
N SER A 71 -1.20 -8.30 7.94
CA SER A 71 -2.36 -7.58 8.44
C SER A 71 -3.66 -8.39 8.44
N GLY A 72 -3.74 -9.44 7.63
CA GLY A 72 -4.99 -10.17 7.38
C GLY A 72 -6.10 -9.35 6.72
N LEU A 73 -5.79 -8.13 6.24
CA LEU A 73 -6.74 -7.25 5.58
C LEU A 73 -6.98 -7.71 4.14
N GLN A 74 -8.25 -7.73 3.72
CA GLN A 74 -8.61 -8.00 2.33
C GLN A 74 -8.30 -6.78 1.47
N CYS A 75 -7.18 -6.84 0.77
CA CYS A 75 -6.73 -5.83 -0.17
C CYS A 75 -6.17 -6.48 -1.42
N SER A 76 -6.26 -5.75 -2.52
CA SER A 76 -5.62 -6.09 -3.78
C SER A 76 -4.39 -5.20 -3.94
N PHE A 77 -3.36 -5.69 -4.63
CA PHE A 77 -2.18 -4.87 -4.89
C PHE A 77 -1.56 -5.16 -6.24
N ASP A 78 -0.96 -4.13 -6.84
CA ASP A 78 -0.23 -4.15 -8.10
C ASP A 78 1.09 -3.37 -7.96
N VAL A 79 2.21 -4.08 -8.01
CA VAL A 79 3.54 -3.49 -7.83
C VAL A 79 4.33 -3.55 -9.13
N TYR A 80 4.92 -2.41 -9.50
CA TYR A 80 5.61 -2.21 -10.77
C TYR A 80 7.10 -1.94 -10.58
N ASP A 81 7.95 -2.43 -11.48
CA ASP A 81 9.36 -2.04 -11.54
C ASP A 81 9.55 -0.67 -12.22
N GLU A 82 10.80 -0.22 -12.29
CA GLU A 82 11.22 1.02 -12.98
C GLU A 82 10.88 1.07 -14.47
N HIS A 83 10.63 -0.08 -15.10
CA HIS A 83 10.23 -0.22 -16.50
C HIS A 83 8.71 -0.34 -16.67
N GLN A 84 7.93 -0.12 -15.61
CA GLN A 84 6.47 -0.27 -15.57
C GLN A 84 5.98 -1.71 -15.80
N ASN A 85 6.83 -2.72 -15.62
CA ASN A 85 6.38 -4.11 -15.64
C ASN A 85 5.77 -4.45 -14.28
N CYS A 86 4.58 -5.07 -14.29
CA CYS A 86 4.00 -5.61 -13.06
C CYS A 86 4.85 -6.80 -12.59
N VAL A 87 5.54 -6.63 -11.46
CA VAL A 87 6.40 -7.66 -10.86
C VAL A 87 5.65 -8.50 -9.83
N ARG A 88 4.54 -7.99 -9.29
CA ARG A 88 3.72 -8.69 -8.31
C ARG A 88 2.30 -8.14 -8.29
N SER A 89 1.31 -9.04 -8.30
CA SER A 89 -0.09 -8.67 -8.09
C SER A 89 -0.85 -9.70 -7.24
N GLN A 90 -1.91 -9.23 -6.60
CA GLN A 90 -2.92 -10.06 -5.92
C GLN A 90 -4.28 -9.37 -6.03
N GLN A 91 -5.30 -10.10 -6.47
CA GLN A 91 -6.69 -9.62 -6.61
C GLN A 91 -7.59 -10.21 -5.55
#